data_AF-X6KFT2-F1
#
_entry.id   AF-X6KFT2-F1
#
_cell.length_a   1.000
_cell.length_b   1.000
_cell.length_c   1.000
_cell.angle_alpha   90.00
_cell.angle_beta   90.00
_cell.angle_gamma   90.00
#
_symmetry.space_group_name_H-M   'P 1'
#
loop_
_entity.id
_entity.type
_entity.pdbx_description
1 polymer ?
#
loop_
_entity_poly.entity_id
_entity_poly.type
_entity_poly.pdbx_seq_one_letter_code
_entity_poly.pdbx_strand_id
1 'polypeptide(L)'
;MLLVGIAAVVAALAWRLARSRRQARLREDPANDYAVRRNWSGNHGKLNHSTFVYFDADRDGRYGLGDRPMAGIMVRLHDGDGRFVAAARSNRGGFANFLASTKRRAAPIHVPGSYRFTVSVPPGWRSSSANEVQSQHLRPLPGSPTGLVSDAMLQPVGLFAIRRLSGRVADGVSTSISVMAKGQEVAVHPFSDGFRLDLPDDADAIEITGGGMERRLALSAYPTELGLLSPENAAVDSAASLQAIGFDDVTTRGLRKVPSGYAGLTWFNLNALARDHTEGSEGYVNGNISGDHVCYTSSGHPAEFSSDKPFGFHSVMLTAAWLKSEGETALVESWLGDRLIASDTIVLSALAPVHYAPMLAAVTRVRLSTSHYWQLVLDDLVVVR
;
A
#
# COMPACT_ATOMS: atom_id res chain seq x y z
N MET A 1 13.31 -13.83 54.75
CA MET A 1 13.30 -13.20 53.41
C MET A 1 12.20 -12.14 53.20
N LEU A 2 11.10 -12.12 53.97
CA LEU A 2 10.00 -11.14 53.82
C LEU A 2 10.35 -9.69 54.22
N LEU A 3 11.13 -9.51 55.31
CA LEU A 3 11.53 -8.19 55.84
C LEU A 3 12.48 -7.39 54.92
N VAL A 4 13.37 -8.09 54.20
CA VAL A 4 14.32 -7.45 53.26
C VAL A 4 13.57 -6.92 52.02
N GLY A 5 12.51 -7.61 51.58
CA GLY A 5 11.66 -7.16 50.48
C GLY A 5 10.89 -5.89 50.82
N ILE A 6 10.37 -5.76 52.04
CA ILE A 6 9.62 -4.58 52.49
C ILE A 6 10.55 -3.36 52.61
N ALA A 7 11.74 -3.52 53.19
CA ALA A 7 12.72 -2.44 53.29
C ALA A 7 13.17 -1.92 51.92
N ALA A 8 13.39 -2.81 50.94
CA ALA A 8 13.74 -2.44 49.57
C ALA A 8 12.61 -1.67 48.86
N VAL A 9 11.35 -2.09 49.05
CA VAL A 9 10.17 -1.40 48.50
C VAL A 9 10.01 0.00 49.11
N VAL A 10 10.15 0.13 50.43
CA VAL A 10 10.07 1.43 51.13
C VAL A 10 11.19 2.38 50.67
N ALA A 11 12.41 1.88 50.54
CA ALA A 11 13.54 2.66 50.03
C ALA A 11 13.33 3.12 48.58
N ALA A 12 12.82 2.24 47.71
CA ALA A 12 12.49 2.58 46.33
C ALA A 12 11.37 3.64 46.24
N LEU A 13 10.36 3.55 47.11
CA LEU A 13 9.25 4.51 47.19
C LEU A 13 9.75 5.87 47.67
N ALA A 14 10.57 5.91 48.73
CA ALA A 14 11.17 7.12 49.27
C ALA A 14 12.06 7.81 48.24
N TRP A 15 12.88 7.06 47.50
CA TRP A 15 13.71 7.58 46.42
C TRP A 15 12.88 8.16 45.26
N ARG A 16 11.80 7.48 44.85
CA ARG A 16 10.87 8.01 43.83
C ARG A 16 10.23 9.32 44.27
N LEU A 17 9.76 9.40 45.51
CA LEU A 17 9.15 10.61 46.08
C LEU A 17 10.15 11.78 46.20
N ALA A 18 11.39 11.50 46.61
CA ALA A 18 12.45 12.51 46.65
C ALA A 18 12.79 13.03 45.25
N ARG A 19 12.87 12.13 44.25
CA ARG A 19 13.12 12.49 42.86
C ARG A 19 11.98 13.32 42.26
N SER A 20 10.72 12.94 42.51
CA SER A 20 9.57 13.69 42.00
C SER A 20 9.48 15.10 42.59
N ARG A 21 9.69 15.24 43.92
CA ARG A 21 9.74 16.54 44.60
C ARG A 21 10.86 17.43 44.06
N ARG A 22 12.05 16.87 43.81
CA ARG A 22 13.15 17.59 43.17
C ARG A 22 12.79 18.07 41.76
N GLN A 23 12.15 17.24 40.95
CA GLN A 23 11.71 17.65 39.61
C GLN A 23 10.61 18.71 39.65
N ALA A 24 9.69 18.65 40.61
CA ALA A 24 8.67 19.68 40.80
C ALA A 24 9.30 21.05 41.09
N ARG A 25 10.26 21.11 42.03
CA ARG A 25 10.99 22.35 42.35
C ARG A 25 11.79 22.90 41.17
N LEU A 26 12.39 22.03 40.35
CA LEU A 26 13.11 22.46 39.14
C LEU A 26 12.18 23.03 38.06
N ARG A 27 10.92 22.60 38.03
CA ARG A 27 9.89 23.11 37.09
C ARG A 27 9.19 24.38 37.57
N GLU A 28 9.38 24.76 38.82
CA GLU A 28 8.80 25.97 39.39
C GLU A 28 9.59 27.22 38.99
N ASP A 29 10.87 27.07 38.63
CA ASP A 29 11.74 28.15 38.20
C ASP A 29 11.70 28.32 36.67
N PRO A 30 11.08 29.40 36.14
CA PRO A 30 10.94 29.63 34.70
C PRO A 30 12.27 29.79 33.97
N ALA A 31 13.38 30.08 34.67
CA ALA A 31 14.71 30.11 34.05
C ALA A 31 15.13 28.75 33.46
N ASN A 32 14.46 27.66 33.86
CA ASN A 32 14.72 26.31 33.38
C ASN A 32 13.87 25.88 32.17
N ASP A 33 12.79 26.60 31.85
CA ASP A 33 11.84 26.18 30.80
C ASP A 33 12.47 26.20 29.39
N TYR A 34 13.40 27.13 29.16
CA TYR A 34 14.16 27.27 27.92
C TYR A 34 15.68 27.19 28.16
N ALA A 35 16.11 26.57 29.26
CA ALA A 35 17.52 26.50 29.61
C ALA A 35 18.34 25.80 28.51
N VAL A 36 19.33 26.51 27.99
CA VAL A 36 20.25 25.98 26.99
C VAL A 36 21.11 24.88 27.61
N ARG A 37 21.12 23.71 26.98
CA ARG A 37 21.91 22.56 27.43
C ARG A 37 23.41 22.86 27.35
N ARG A 38 24.08 22.88 28.51
CA ARG A 38 25.54 23.07 28.61
C ARG A 38 26.33 21.76 28.74
N ASN A 39 25.71 20.70 29.29
CA ASN A 39 26.35 19.41 29.48
C ASN A 39 25.89 18.38 28.43
N TRP A 40 26.83 17.96 27.58
CA TRP A 40 26.63 16.98 26.51
C TRP A 40 27.28 15.61 26.80
N SER A 41 27.77 15.33 28.00
CA SER A 41 28.39 14.03 28.31
C SER A 41 27.37 12.88 28.45
N GLY A 42 26.10 13.21 28.73
CA GLY A 42 25.02 12.25 28.92
C GLY A 42 24.12 12.09 27.70
N ASN A 43 23.35 11.01 27.67
CA ASN A 43 22.23 10.80 26.78
C ASN A 43 21.06 10.22 27.59
N HIS A 44 19.83 10.55 27.19
CA HIS A 44 18.62 10.19 27.94
C HIS A 44 17.46 9.75 27.04
N GLY A 45 17.65 9.80 25.72
CA GLY A 45 16.60 9.60 24.74
C GLY A 45 16.65 8.24 24.04
N LYS A 46 15.70 8.11 23.12
CA LYS A 46 15.53 6.99 22.21
C LYS A 46 15.02 7.58 20.90
N LEU A 47 15.45 7.06 19.77
CA LEU A 47 14.96 7.43 18.44
C LEU A 47 14.91 6.18 17.58
N ASN A 48 14.10 6.20 16.53
CA ASN A 48 14.09 5.13 15.54
C ASN A 48 15.20 5.38 14.53
N HIS A 49 15.95 4.32 14.23
CA HIS A 49 16.74 4.22 13.03
C HIS A 49 15.91 3.41 12.02
N SER A 50 15.55 4.03 10.90
CA SER A 50 14.47 3.51 10.06
C SER A 50 14.89 3.28 8.62
N THR A 51 14.36 2.22 8.02
CA THR A 51 14.40 2.00 6.57
C THR A 51 13.08 2.50 5.98
N PHE A 52 13.15 3.30 4.91
CA PHE A 52 11.99 3.77 4.17
C PHE A 52 11.82 2.93 2.90
N VAL A 53 10.60 2.42 2.67
CA VAL A 53 10.23 1.60 1.51
C VAL A 53 9.09 2.28 0.77
N TYR A 54 9.19 2.35 -0.55
CA TYR A 54 8.20 2.98 -1.42
C TYR A 54 7.92 2.14 -2.66
N PHE A 55 6.73 2.35 -3.24
CA PHE A 55 6.33 1.81 -4.51
C PHE A 55 6.90 2.72 -5.58
N ASP A 56 7.83 2.19 -6.36
CA ASP A 56 8.49 2.90 -7.44
C ASP A 56 7.66 2.76 -8.71
N ALA A 57 6.84 3.78 -8.99
CA ALA A 57 5.82 3.72 -10.03
C ALA A 57 6.41 3.84 -11.44
N ASP A 58 7.44 4.67 -11.61
CA ASP A 58 8.12 4.87 -12.89
C ASP A 58 9.40 4.02 -13.04
N ARG A 59 9.81 3.35 -11.97
CA ARG A 59 10.88 2.34 -11.91
C ARG A 59 12.27 2.93 -12.12
N ASP A 60 12.46 4.20 -11.77
CA ASP A 60 13.74 4.87 -11.95
C ASP A 60 14.74 4.65 -10.79
N GLY A 61 14.30 3.98 -9.72
CA GLY A 61 15.10 3.67 -8.53
C GLY A 61 15.29 4.86 -7.58
N ARG A 62 14.55 5.97 -7.78
CA ARG A 62 14.54 7.16 -6.93
C ARG A 62 13.15 7.38 -6.39
N TYR A 63 13.07 7.97 -5.19
CA TYR A 63 11.79 8.32 -4.61
C TYR A 63 11.32 9.67 -5.16
N GLY A 64 10.34 9.65 -6.06
CA GLY A 64 9.77 10.81 -6.76
C GLY A 64 8.37 11.21 -6.32
N LEU A 65 7.80 12.23 -6.97
CA LEU A 65 6.46 12.75 -6.66
C LEU A 65 5.32 11.77 -6.99
N GLY A 66 5.55 10.87 -7.96
CA GLY A 66 4.58 9.83 -8.34
C GLY A 66 4.58 8.60 -7.42
N ASP A 67 5.57 8.49 -6.54
CA ASP A 67 5.76 7.31 -5.71
C ASP A 67 4.99 7.38 -4.41
N ARG A 68 4.65 6.20 -3.88
CA ARG A 68 3.87 6.07 -2.65
C ARG A 68 4.63 5.29 -1.58
N PRO A 69 4.58 5.70 -0.30
CA PRO A 69 5.14 4.89 0.77
C PRO A 69 4.43 3.54 0.83
N MET A 70 5.19 2.47 1.07
CA MET A 70 4.65 1.11 1.14
C MET A 70 4.57 0.61 2.58
N ALA A 71 3.37 0.18 2.99
CA ALA A 71 3.15 -0.46 4.28
C ALA A 71 3.26 -1.99 4.19
N GLY A 72 3.65 -2.63 5.30
CA GLY A 72 3.67 -4.08 5.45
C GLY A 72 4.95 -4.80 5.00
N ILE A 73 5.92 -4.07 4.43
CA ILE A 73 7.16 -4.66 3.92
C ILE A 73 8.12 -5.00 5.05
N MET A 74 8.59 -6.25 5.06
CA MET A 74 9.45 -6.77 6.13
C MET A 74 10.90 -6.31 5.96
N VAL A 75 11.46 -5.75 7.03
CA VAL A 75 12.88 -5.39 7.14
C VAL A 75 13.51 -6.15 8.30
N ARG A 76 14.65 -6.78 8.05
CA ARG A 76 15.44 -7.49 9.07
C ARG A 76 16.70 -6.72 9.41
N LEU A 77 17.03 -6.67 10.69
CA LEU A 77 18.25 -6.09 11.24
C LEU A 77 19.18 -7.21 11.70
N HIS A 78 20.42 -7.17 11.23
CA HIS A 78 21.51 -8.01 11.69
C HIS A 78 22.64 -7.16 12.26
N ASP A 79 23.41 -7.69 13.20
CA ASP A 79 24.63 -7.05 13.70
C ASP A 79 25.82 -7.24 12.75
N GLY A 80 26.99 -6.73 13.14
CA GLY A 80 28.22 -6.78 12.35
C GLY A 80 28.76 -8.20 12.14
N ASP A 81 28.39 -9.14 13.01
CA ASP A 81 28.74 -10.56 12.90
C ASP A 81 27.71 -11.34 12.05
N GLY A 82 26.68 -10.66 11.54
CA GLY A 82 25.60 -11.26 10.77
C GLY A 82 24.53 -11.95 11.62
N ARG A 83 24.53 -11.79 12.95
CA ARG A 83 23.48 -12.37 13.80
C ARG A 83 22.20 -11.57 13.68
N PHE A 84 21.07 -12.27 13.65
CA PHE A 84 19.76 -11.63 13.65
C PHE A 84 19.51 -10.89 14.96
N VAL A 85 19.09 -9.63 14.87
CA VAL A 85 18.81 -8.76 16.02
C VAL A 85 17.31 -8.54 16.19
N ALA A 86 16.64 -8.11 15.12
CA ALA A 86 15.22 -7.77 15.14
C ALA A 86 14.64 -7.73 13.72
N ALA A 87 13.31 -7.69 13.63
CA ALA A 87 12.60 -7.43 12.38
C ALA A 87 11.45 -6.45 12.64
N ALA A 88 11.12 -5.66 11.62
CA ALA A 88 10.02 -4.72 11.64
C ALA A 88 9.36 -4.66 10.26
N ARG A 89 8.03 -4.48 10.24
CA ARG A 89 7.33 -4.14 8.99
C ARG A 89 7.28 -2.64 8.81
N SER A 90 7.31 -2.17 7.57
CA SER A 90 7.06 -0.77 7.26
C SER A 90 5.64 -0.39 7.69
N ASN A 91 5.52 0.77 8.35
CA ASN A 91 4.23 1.30 8.78
C ASN A 91 3.50 2.02 7.64
N ARG A 92 2.35 2.64 7.93
CA ARG A 92 1.55 3.43 6.98
C ARG A 92 2.30 4.57 6.29
N GLY A 93 3.40 5.02 6.87
CA GLY A 93 4.29 6.03 6.29
C GLY A 93 5.51 5.45 5.57
N GLY A 94 5.56 4.14 5.32
CA GLY A 94 6.68 3.50 4.62
C GLY A 94 7.89 3.17 5.49
N PHE A 95 7.87 3.44 6.80
CA PHE A 95 9.04 3.29 7.66
C PHE A 95 9.01 1.99 8.47
N ALA A 96 10.04 1.16 8.31
CA ALA A 96 10.36 0.09 9.25
C ALA A 96 11.30 0.62 10.33
N ASN A 97 10.83 0.67 11.58
CA ASN A 97 11.46 1.41 12.66
C ASN A 97 12.23 0.49 13.64
N PHE A 98 13.51 0.76 13.86
CA PHE A 98 14.33 0.07 14.87
C PHE A 98 14.74 1.03 15.97
N LEU A 99 14.32 0.77 17.21
CA LEU A 99 14.63 1.64 18.33
C LEU A 99 16.14 1.62 18.64
N ALA A 100 16.74 2.81 18.76
CA ALA A 100 18.13 3.00 19.13
C ALA A 100 18.27 3.75 20.47
N SER A 101 19.05 3.20 21.40
CA SER A 101 19.41 3.84 22.67
C SER A 101 20.46 3.06 23.45
N THR A 102 21.59 3.71 23.79
CA THR A 102 22.62 3.14 24.68
C THR A 102 22.18 2.98 26.14
N LYS A 103 21.02 3.54 26.53
CA LYS A 103 20.47 3.43 27.90
C LYS A 103 19.37 2.39 28.02
N ARG A 104 18.92 1.79 26.92
CA ARG A 104 17.86 0.79 26.91
C ARG A 104 18.39 -0.50 26.30
N ARG A 105 18.77 -1.46 27.15
CA ARG A 105 19.26 -2.77 26.70
C ARG A 105 18.25 -3.56 25.85
N ALA A 106 16.95 -3.28 26.01
CA ALA A 106 15.90 -3.88 25.19
C ALA A 106 15.77 -3.24 23.80
N ALA A 107 16.45 -2.13 23.51
CA ALA A 107 16.46 -1.54 22.19
C ALA A 107 17.30 -2.44 21.25
N PRO A 108 16.81 -2.77 20.04
CA PRO A 108 17.57 -3.57 19.07
C PRO A 108 18.97 -2.99 18.80
N ILE A 109 19.07 -1.66 18.77
CA ILE A 109 20.32 -0.93 18.54
C ILE A 109 20.73 -0.25 19.85
N HIS A 110 21.49 -0.94 20.70
CA HIS A 110 21.93 -0.40 22.00
C HIS A 110 23.46 -0.41 22.19
N VAL A 111 24.21 -0.95 21.24
CA VAL A 111 25.68 -1.00 21.25
C VAL A 111 26.20 -0.33 19.98
N PRO A 112 27.32 0.43 20.02
CA PRO A 112 27.99 0.86 18.81
C PRO A 112 28.48 -0.32 17.98
N GLY A 113 28.54 -0.16 16.66
CA GLY A 113 29.00 -1.19 15.75
C GLY A 113 28.35 -1.10 14.39
N SER A 114 28.67 -2.07 13.53
CA SER A 114 28.05 -2.19 12.22
C SER A 114 26.73 -2.93 12.32
N TYR A 115 25.75 -2.49 11.55
CA TYR A 115 24.42 -3.09 11.46
C TYR A 115 24.01 -3.19 10.00
N ARG A 116 23.35 -4.30 9.65
CA ARG A 116 22.85 -4.58 8.29
C ARG A 116 21.34 -4.62 8.30
N PHE A 117 20.73 -3.84 7.42
CA PHE A 117 19.30 -3.76 7.17
C PHE A 117 19.00 -4.50 5.86
N THR A 118 18.01 -5.39 5.88
CA THR A 118 17.63 -6.19 4.71
C THR A 118 16.13 -6.09 4.49
N VAL A 119 15.74 -5.40 3.42
CA VAL A 119 14.36 -5.35 2.92
C VAL A 119 14.03 -6.68 2.23
N SER A 120 12.88 -7.26 2.58
CA SER A 120 12.38 -8.47 1.92
C SER A 120 11.55 -8.08 0.71
N VAL A 121 12.02 -8.43 -0.48
CA VAL A 121 11.25 -8.26 -1.72
C VAL A 121 10.12 -9.30 -1.73
N PRO A 122 8.83 -8.90 -1.81
CA PRO A 122 7.73 -9.85 -1.85
C PRO A 122 7.74 -10.73 -3.11
N PRO A 123 7.11 -11.92 -3.10
CA PRO A 123 6.97 -12.74 -4.30
C PRO A 123 6.24 -11.98 -5.42
N GLY A 124 6.77 -12.03 -6.64
CA GLY A 124 6.20 -11.30 -7.78
C GLY A 124 6.60 -9.82 -7.84
N TRP A 125 7.57 -9.39 -7.02
CA TRP A 125 8.11 -8.03 -7.02
C TRP A 125 9.58 -8.02 -7.39
N ARG A 126 10.06 -6.82 -7.74
CA ARG A 126 11.47 -6.51 -7.95
C ARG A 126 11.82 -5.23 -7.20
N SER A 127 13.12 -5.01 -7.03
CA SER A 127 13.67 -3.76 -6.53
C SER A 127 14.32 -3.00 -7.68
N SER A 128 13.98 -1.73 -7.80
CA SER A 128 14.52 -0.80 -8.80
C SER A 128 15.78 -0.09 -8.29
N SER A 129 15.88 0.11 -6.96
CA SER A 129 16.98 0.86 -6.34
C SER A 129 18.23 0.02 -6.06
N ALA A 130 18.17 -1.31 -6.23
CA ALA A 130 19.28 -2.26 -6.03
C ALA A 130 20.03 -2.11 -4.68
N ASN A 131 19.31 -1.69 -3.64
CA ASN A 131 19.86 -1.33 -2.32
C ASN A 131 19.02 -1.94 -1.17
N GLU A 132 18.47 -3.13 -1.38
CA GLU A 132 17.62 -3.83 -0.38
C GLU A 132 18.44 -4.23 0.84
N VAL A 133 19.75 -4.43 0.65
CA VAL A 133 20.73 -4.68 1.70
C VAL A 133 21.59 -3.44 1.89
N GLN A 134 21.48 -2.81 3.06
CA GLN A 134 22.28 -1.64 3.42
C GLN A 134 22.97 -1.86 4.75
N SER A 135 24.21 -1.39 4.87
CA SER A 135 24.98 -1.47 6.11
C SER A 135 25.28 -0.07 6.63
N GLN A 136 25.18 0.11 7.94
CA GLN A 136 25.46 1.35 8.62
C GLN A 136 26.43 1.08 9.77
N HIS A 137 27.42 1.94 9.94
CA HIS A 137 28.25 1.93 11.14
C HIS A 137 27.71 2.99 12.12
N LEU A 138 27.41 2.55 13.34
CA LEU A 138 26.92 3.41 14.41
C LEU A 138 28.01 3.58 15.44
N ARG A 139 28.48 4.81 15.61
CA ARG A 139 29.53 5.17 16.56
C ARG A 139 28.92 5.81 17.82
N PRO A 140 29.59 5.70 18.98
CA PRO A 140 29.15 6.40 20.17
C PRO A 140 29.28 7.92 19.95
N LEU A 141 28.24 8.66 20.35
CA LEU A 141 28.29 10.11 20.42
C LEU A 141 27.56 10.57 21.69
N PRO A 142 28.31 10.83 22.78
CA PRO A 142 27.75 11.48 23.96
C PRO A 142 27.00 12.75 23.58
N GLY A 143 25.87 12.99 24.24
CA GLY A 143 25.08 14.18 23.99
C GLY A 143 24.04 14.02 22.89
N SER A 144 24.24 13.09 21.94
CA SER A 144 23.22 12.73 20.96
C SER A 144 21.98 12.14 21.66
N PRO A 145 20.79 12.24 21.05
CA PRO A 145 19.56 11.74 21.67
C PRO A 145 19.64 10.27 22.13
N THR A 146 20.30 9.41 21.35
CA THR A 146 20.38 7.96 21.61
C THR A 146 21.72 7.53 22.22
N GLY A 147 22.73 8.42 22.19
CA GLY A 147 24.13 8.08 22.44
C GLY A 147 24.85 7.42 21.28
N LEU A 148 24.15 7.22 20.15
CA LEU A 148 24.69 6.70 18.91
C LEU A 148 24.44 7.72 17.80
N VAL A 149 25.25 7.65 16.76
CA VAL A 149 25.05 8.39 15.50
C VAL A 149 25.60 7.53 14.37
N SER A 150 25.03 7.70 13.18
CA SER A 150 25.60 7.20 11.94
C SER A 150 26.00 8.37 11.06
N ASP A 151 27.06 8.21 10.28
CA ASP A 151 27.59 9.28 9.43
C ASP A 151 26.82 9.41 8.11
N ALA A 152 26.03 8.40 7.74
CA ALA A 152 25.13 8.43 6.59
C ALA A 152 23.71 8.04 6.99
N MET A 153 22.73 8.36 6.14
CA MET A 153 21.36 7.84 6.27
C MET A 153 21.17 6.64 5.33
N LEU A 154 20.28 5.74 5.75
CA LEU A 154 19.79 4.68 4.87
C LEU A 154 19.07 5.35 3.69
N GLN A 155 19.34 4.84 2.49
CA GLN A 155 18.67 5.30 1.28
C GLN A 155 17.28 4.66 1.19
N PRO A 156 16.28 5.36 0.63
CA PRO A 156 15.00 4.76 0.24
C PRO A 156 15.18 3.48 -0.57
N VAL A 157 14.32 2.49 -0.34
CA VAL A 157 14.29 1.24 -1.12
C VAL A 157 13.02 1.22 -1.96
N GLY A 158 13.18 1.28 -3.28
CA GLY A 158 12.10 1.27 -4.26
C GLY A 158 11.75 -0.14 -4.69
N LEU A 159 10.48 -0.51 -4.57
CA LEU A 159 9.95 -1.80 -5.00
C LEU A 159 8.85 -1.60 -6.03
N PHE A 160 8.72 -2.52 -6.98
CA PHE A 160 7.62 -2.53 -7.93
C PHE A 160 7.11 -3.95 -8.16
N ALA A 161 5.81 -4.07 -8.42
CA ALA A 161 5.19 -5.34 -8.78
C ALA A 161 5.49 -5.67 -10.25
N ILE A 162 5.73 -6.94 -10.55
CA ILE A 162 5.81 -7.41 -11.94
C ILE A 162 4.45 -7.16 -12.59
N ARG A 163 4.44 -6.42 -13.69
CA ARG A 163 3.22 -6.19 -14.47
C ARG A 163 2.84 -7.48 -15.19
N ARG A 164 1.75 -8.08 -14.74
CA ARG A 164 1.18 -9.28 -15.31
C ARG A 164 -0.20 -8.96 -15.84
N LEU A 165 -0.44 -9.30 -17.10
CA LEU A 165 -1.74 -9.23 -17.73
C LEU A 165 -2.42 -10.61 -17.60
N SER A 166 -3.69 -10.63 -17.23
CA SER A 166 -4.50 -11.85 -17.13
C SER A 166 -5.91 -11.59 -17.62
N GLY A 167 -6.61 -12.66 -17.98
CA GLY A 167 -7.98 -12.60 -18.50
C GLY A 167 -8.46 -13.95 -19.00
N ARG A 168 -9.70 -13.96 -19.49
CA ARG A 168 -10.30 -15.12 -20.15
C ARG A 168 -10.95 -14.70 -21.45
N VAL A 169 -10.95 -15.59 -22.43
CA VAL A 169 -11.70 -15.42 -23.68
C VAL A 169 -12.95 -16.30 -23.61
N ALA A 170 -14.07 -15.81 -24.12
CA ALA A 170 -15.30 -16.59 -24.19
C ALA A 170 -15.15 -17.82 -25.10
N ASP A 171 -15.89 -18.89 -24.78
CA ASP A 171 -15.80 -20.15 -25.51
C ASP A 171 -16.09 -19.96 -27.01
N GLY A 172 -15.25 -20.56 -27.86
CA GLY A 172 -15.38 -20.45 -29.32
C GLY A 172 -14.93 -19.11 -29.91
N VAL A 173 -14.43 -18.18 -29.10
CA VAL A 173 -13.86 -16.90 -29.53
C VAL A 173 -12.33 -17.02 -29.57
N SER A 174 -11.71 -16.37 -30.56
CA SER A 174 -10.26 -16.22 -30.66
C SER A 174 -9.93 -14.74 -30.84
N THR A 175 -8.96 -14.25 -30.07
CA THR A 175 -8.53 -12.86 -30.05
C THR A 175 -7.01 -12.78 -29.92
N SER A 176 -6.43 -11.65 -30.28
CA SER A 176 -5.02 -11.34 -30.11
C SER A 176 -4.87 -10.11 -29.24
N ILE A 177 -3.86 -10.14 -28.35
CA ILE A 177 -3.42 -8.99 -27.59
C ILE A 177 -2.08 -8.53 -28.15
N SER A 178 -2.07 -7.34 -28.74
CA SER A 178 -0.88 -6.61 -29.12
C SER A 178 -0.41 -5.79 -27.93
N VAL A 179 0.83 -6.01 -27.51
CA VAL A 179 1.50 -5.23 -26.47
C VAL A 179 2.24 -4.09 -27.13
N MET A 180 1.99 -2.87 -26.64
CA MET A 180 2.51 -1.65 -27.23
C MET A 180 3.53 -1.00 -26.29
N ALA A 181 4.56 -0.39 -26.88
CA ALA A 181 5.50 0.50 -26.19
C ALA A 181 5.74 1.73 -27.07
N LYS A 182 5.44 2.92 -26.55
CA LYS A 182 5.64 4.21 -27.25
C LYS A 182 4.99 4.23 -28.65
N GLY A 183 3.83 3.60 -28.76
CA GLY A 183 3.07 3.49 -30.02
C GLY A 183 3.58 2.45 -31.02
N GLN A 184 4.58 1.65 -30.66
CA GLN A 184 5.04 0.52 -31.47
C GLN A 184 4.56 -0.81 -30.87
N GLU A 185 4.11 -1.72 -31.72
CA GLU A 185 3.80 -3.10 -31.32
C GLU A 185 5.11 -3.84 -31.03
N VAL A 186 5.29 -4.29 -29.79
CA VAL A 186 6.50 -5.00 -29.34
C VAL A 186 6.28 -6.52 -29.23
N ALA A 187 5.03 -6.96 -29.05
CA ALA A 187 4.67 -8.37 -29.03
C ALA A 187 3.19 -8.56 -29.38
N VAL A 188 2.83 -9.72 -29.92
CA VAL A 188 1.44 -10.13 -30.17
C VAL A 188 1.23 -11.53 -29.63
N HIS A 189 0.14 -11.71 -28.90
CA HIS A 189 -0.20 -12.98 -28.28
C HIS A 189 -1.63 -13.39 -28.63
N PRO A 190 -1.83 -14.51 -29.36
CA PRO A 190 -3.16 -15.06 -29.62
C PRO A 190 -3.67 -15.85 -28.41
N PHE A 191 -4.97 -15.75 -28.14
CA PHE A 191 -5.66 -16.45 -27.05
C PHE A 191 -7.03 -16.95 -27.48
N SER A 192 -7.40 -18.12 -26.97
CA SER A 192 -8.72 -18.73 -27.14
C SER A 192 -9.33 -19.26 -25.84
N ASP A 193 -8.66 -19.03 -24.71
CA ASP A 193 -8.99 -19.53 -23.39
C ASP A 193 -8.51 -18.56 -22.29
N GLY A 194 -8.25 -19.07 -21.08
CA GLY A 194 -7.67 -18.29 -19.98
C GLY A 194 -6.18 -18.02 -20.18
N PHE A 195 -5.76 -16.77 -20.00
CA PHE A 195 -4.37 -16.38 -20.24
C PHE A 195 -3.75 -15.61 -19.08
N ARG A 196 -2.41 -15.67 -19.06
CA ARG A 196 -1.56 -14.94 -18.12
C ARG A 196 -0.20 -14.72 -18.77
N LEU A 197 0.23 -13.46 -18.87
CA LEU A 197 1.53 -13.09 -19.43
C LEU A 197 2.18 -11.96 -18.64
N ASP A 198 3.49 -12.03 -18.47
CA ASP A 198 4.26 -10.92 -17.90
C ASP A 198 4.55 -9.90 -19.01
N LEU A 199 4.29 -8.62 -18.72
CA LEU A 199 4.48 -7.52 -19.66
C LEU A 199 5.91 -7.01 -19.61
N PRO A 200 6.51 -6.62 -20.75
CA PRO A 200 7.76 -5.87 -20.80
C PRO A 200 7.70 -4.62 -19.92
N ASP A 201 8.85 -4.19 -19.40
CA ASP A 201 8.91 -3.04 -18.48
C ASP A 201 8.59 -1.70 -19.17
N ASP A 202 8.79 -1.61 -20.48
CA ASP A 202 8.52 -0.43 -21.31
C ASP A 202 7.13 -0.42 -21.97
N ALA A 203 6.34 -1.50 -21.79
CA ALA A 203 4.97 -1.55 -22.30
C ALA A 203 4.11 -0.44 -21.68
N ASP A 204 3.35 0.29 -22.50
CA ASP A 204 2.53 1.43 -22.07
C ASP A 204 1.05 1.27 -22.45
N ALA A 205 0.73 0.38 -23.39
CA ALA A 205 -0.64 0.05 -23.75
C ALA A 205 -0.77 -1.38 -24.25
N ILE A 206 -2.01 -1.85 -24.34
CA ILE A 206 -2.38 -3.04 -25.09
C ILE A 206 -3.52 -2.72 -26.06
N GLU A 207 -3.55 -3.45 -27.16
CA GLU A 207 -4.65 -3.46 -28.14
C GLU A 207 -5.17 -4.89 -28.27
N ILE A 208 -6.48 -5.06 -28.12
CA ILE A 208 -7.17 -6.35 -28.19
C ILE A 208 -7.95 -6.36 -29.49
N THR A 209 -7.65 -7.31 -30.36
CA THR A 209 -8.27 -7.42 -31.69
C THR A 209 -8.72 -8.85 -31.99
N GLY A 210 -9.63 -9.01 -32.94
CA GLY A 210 -10.14 -10.32 -33.34
C GLY A 210 -11.34 -10.78 -32.51
N GLY A 211 -12.02 -11.82 -32.98
CA GLY A 211 -13.22 -12.35 -32.31
C GLY A 211 -14.40 -11.37 -32.28
N GLY A 212 -14.42 -10.36 -33.15
CA GLY A 212 -15.42 -9.29 -33.15
C GLY A 212 -15.18 -8.19 -32.10
N MET A 213 -14.01 -8.17 -31.47
CA MET A 213 -13.63 -7.19 -30.45
C MET A 213 -12.51 -6.28 -30.96
N GLU A 214 -12.60 -5.01 -30.59
CA GLU A 214 -11.54 -4.02 -30.72
C GLU A 214 -11.52 -3.20 -29.43
N ARG A 215 -10.43 -3.28 -28.67
CA ARG A 215 -10.27 -2.56 -27.40
C ARG A 215 -8.85 -2.04 -27.27
N ARG A 216 -8.68 -0.91 -26.59
CA ARG A 216 -7.36 -0.39 -26.24
C ARG A 216 -7.34 0.02 -24.77
N LEU A 217 -6.27 -0.36 -24.07
CA LEU A 217 -6.08 -0.03 -22.66
C LEU A 217 -4.68 0.54 -22.46
N ALA A 218 -4.60 1.74 -21.89
CA ALA A 218 -3.35 2.26 -21.34
C ALA A 218 -3.00 1.47 -20.07
N LEU A 219 -1.77 0.95 -20.01
CA LEU A 219 -1.31 0.13 -18.91
C LEU A 219 -0.91 1.00 -17.71
N SER A 220 -1.31 0.57 -16.51
CA SER A 220 -0.84 1.17 -15.26
C SER A 220 0.51 0.58 -14.83
N ALA A 221 1.03 1.05 -13.69
CA ALA A 221 2.22 0.45 -13.07
C ALA A 221 1.94 -0.93 -12.42
N TYR A 222 0.67 -1.36 -12.37
CA TYR A 222 0.19 -2.50 -11.60
C TYR A 222 -0.19 -3.70 -12.49
N PRO A 223 -0.28 -4.92 -11.92
CA PRO A 223 -0.88 -6.06 -12.61
C PRO A 223 -2.29 -5.72 -13.11
N THR A 224 -2.65 -6.26 -14.27
CA THR A 224 -3.91 -5.96 -14.96
C THR A 224 -4.72 -7.24 -15.18
N GLU A 225 -6.00 -7.18 -14.86
CA GLU A 225 -6.98 -8.26 -15.07
C GLU A 225 -8.09 -7.77 -15.99
N LEU A 226 -8.21 -8.37 -17.17
CA LEU A 226 -9.17 -7.97 -18.20
C LEU A 226 -10.55 -8.59 -17.99
N GLY A 227 -10.66 -9.59 -17.11
CA GLY A 227 -11.89 -10.35 -16.93
C GLY A 227 -12.23 -11.18 -18.17
N LEU A 228 -13.52 -11.40 -18.39
CA LEU A 228 -14.02 -12.13 -19.57
C LEU A 228 -14.11 -11.22 -20.81
N LEU A 229 -13.27 -11.51 -21.80
CA LEU A 229 -13.35 -10.96 -23.15
C LEU A 229 -14.39 -11.73 -23.95
N SER A 230 -15.52 -11.06 -24.25
CA SER A 230 -16.63 -11.62 -25.03
C SER A 230 -17.15 -10.60 -26.03
N PRO A 231 -17.39 -10.97 -27.30
CA PRO A 231 -18.03 -10.10 -28.28
C PRO A 231 -19.51 -9.81 -27.99
N GLU A 232 -20.15 -10.60 -27.12
CA GLU A 232 -21.52 -10.32 -26.66
C GLU A 232 -21.59 -9.05 -25.80
N ASN A 233 -20.46 -8.64 -25.24
CA ASN A 233 -20.34 -7.46 -24.40
C ASN A 233 -19.61 -6.37 -25.18
N ALA A 234 -20.37 -5.36 -25.61
CA ALA A 234 -19.81 -4.18 -26.27
C ALA A 234 -18.74 -3.53 -25.40
N ALA A 235 -17.64 -3.12 -26.02
CA ALA A 235 -16.55 -2.43 -25.35
C ALA A 235 -16.83 -0.93 -25.26
N VAL A 236 -16.32 -0.28 -24.22
CA VAL A 236 -16.27 1.19 -24.16
C VAL A 236 -15.57 1.72 -25.42
N ASP A 237 -16.18 2.70 -26.08
CA ASP A 237 -15.59 3.38 -27.24
C ASP A 237 -14.26 4.05 -26.83
N SER A 238 -13.22 3.83 -27.62
CA SER A 238 -11.88 4.40 -27.37
C SER A 238 -11.86 5.93 -27.42
N ALA A 239 -12.84 6.55 -28.10
CA ALA A 239 -13.01 8.00 -28.14
C ALA A 239 -13.88 8.55 -26.99
N ALA A 240 -14.45 7.68 -26.14
CA ALA A 240 -15.30 8.11 -25.04
C ALA A 240 -14.52 8.89 -23.97
N SER A 241 -15.18 9.91 -23.40
CA SER A 241 -14.59 10.65 -22.28
C SER A 241 -14.66 9.80 -21.00
N LEU A 242 -13.49 9.45 -20.48
CA LEU A 242 -13.35 8.70 -19.24
C LEU A 242 -13.46 9.63 -18.02
N GLN A 243 -14.29 9.25 -17.04
CA GLN A 243 -14.39 9.91 -15.74
C GLN A 243 -13.75 9.04 -14.67
N ALA A 244 -12.66 9.51 -14.06
CA ALA A 244 -12.04 8.88 -12.90
C ALA A 244 -12.67 9.39 -11.59
N ILE A 245 -12.89 8.47 -10.65
CA ILE A 245 -13.44 8.72 -9.31
C ILE A 245 -12.43 8.21 -8.28
N GLY A 246 -11.67 9.14 -7.67
CA GLY A 246 -10.66 8.88 -6.62
C GLY A 246 -11.15 9.08 -5.17
N PHE A 247 -12.41 9.48 -4.98
CA PHE A 247 -13.09 9.60 -3.67
C PHE A 247 -12.56 10.68 -2.69
N ASP A 248 -11.54 11.46 -3.03
CA ASP A 248 -10.99 12.54 -2.18
C ASP A 248 -12.00 13.65 -1.85
N ASP A 249 -12.91 13.95 -2.77
CA ASP A 249 -13.92 14.99 -2.61
C ASP A 249 -15.17 14.50 -1.84
N VAL A 250 -15.23 13.22 -1.48
CA VAL A 250 -16.30 12.68 -0.62
C VAL A 250 -16.16 13.21 0.81
N THR A 251 -14.93 13.33 1.31
CA THR A 251 -14.67 13.73 2.69
C THR A 251 -13.30 14.37 2.85
N THR A 252 -13.22 15.44 3.62
CA THR A 252 -11.96 15.97 4.16
C THR A 252 -11.65 15.43 5.56
N ARG A 253 -12.55 14.61 6.11
CA ARG A 253 -12.44 13.93 7.41
C ARG A 253 -11.98 12.48 7.20
N GLY A 254 -11.56 11.84 8.29
CA GLY A 254 -11.05 10.46 8.28
C GLY A 254 -11.94 9.43 7.58
N LEU A 255 -13.27 9.40 7.82
CA LEU A 255 -14.19 8.39 7.29
C LEU A 255 -15.57 8.98 6.97
N ARG A 256 -16.16 8.59 5.82
CA ARG A 256 -17.55 8.92 5.47
C ARG A 256 -18.16 7.84 4.56
N LYS A 257 -19.45 7.51 4.76
CA LYS A 257 -20.22 6.74 3.76
C LYS A 257 -20.29 7.50 2.44
N VAL A 258 -20.05 6.82 1.31
CA VAL A 258 -20.21 7.44 0.00
C VAL A 258 -21.70 7.72 -0.22
N PRO A 259 -22.12 8.99 -0.39
CA PRO A 259 -23.53 9.32 -0.54
C PRO A 259 -24.02 8.95 -1.94
N SER A 260 -25.22 8.38 -2.03
CA SER A 260 -25.89 8.21 -3.33
C SER A 260 -26.08 9.57 -4.02
N GLY A 261 -25.85 9.60 -5.32
CA GLY A 261 -25.72 10.82 -6.13
C GLY A 261 -24.28 11.30 -6.32
N TYR A 262 -23.32 10.84 -5.50
CA TYR A 262 -21.91 11.13 -5.73
C TYR A 262 -21.43 10.55 -7.07
N ALA A 263 -20.73 11.37 -7.85
CA ALA A 263 -20.40 11.08 -9.26
C ALA A 263 -21.62 10.64 -10.11
N GLY A 264 -22.83 10.98 -9.66
CA GLY A 264 -24.13 10.59 -10.22
C GLY A 264 -24.48 9.10 -10.13
N LEU A 265 -23.84 8.34 -9.24
CA LEU A 265 -24.11 6.92 -9.01
C LEU A 265 -24.85 6.72 -7.68
N THR A 266 -25.61 5.63 -7.59
CA THR A 266 -26.14 5.11 -6.33
C THR A 266 -25.11 4.19 -5.71
N TRP A 267 -24.82 4.41 -4.42
CA TRP A 267 -23.76 3.70 -3.71
C TRP A 267 -24.35 2.93 -2.54
N PHE A 268 -23.98 1.66 -2.42
CA PHE A 268 -24.40 0.78 -1.34
C PHE A 268 -23.20 0.10 -0.68
N ASN A 269 -23.14 0.17 0.64
CA ASN A 269 -22.11 -0.45 1.49
C ASN A 269 -20.65 -0.05 1.18
N LEU A 270 -20.45 1.17 0.67
CA LEU A 270 -19.15 1.75 0.35
C LEU A 270 -18.86 3.00 1.20
N ASN A 271 -17.64 3.09 1.71
CA ASN A 271 -17.17 4.23 2.50
C ASN A 271 -15.88 4.79 1.92
N ALA A 272 -15.74 6.11 1.91
CA ALA A 272 -14.48 6.80 1.65
C ALA A 272 -13.71 6.98 2.97
N LEU A 273 -12.39 6.79 2.91
CA LEU A 273 -11.48 6.83 4.05
C LEU A 273 -10.13 7.39 3.63
N ALA A 274 -9.51 8.24 4.46
CA ALA A 274 -8.11 8.60 4.27
C ALA A 274 -7.22 7.35 4.39
N ARG A 275 -6.29 7.14 3.45
CA ARG A 275 -5.49 5.92 3.33
C ARG A 275 -4.79 5.46 4.61
N ASP A 276 -4.42 6.41 5.47
CA ASP A 276 -3.64 6.21 6.68
C ASP A 276 -4.48 6.28 7.97
N HIS A 277 -5.81 6.40 7.86
CA HIS A 277 -6.70 6.62 9.00
C HIS A 277 -6.62 5.52 10.06
N THR A 278 -6.49 4.26 9.64
CA THR A 278 -6.53 3.09 10.52
C THR A 278 -5.14 2.50 10.73
N GLU A 279 -4.82 2.06 11.95
CA GLU A 279 -3.54 1.36 12.20
C GLU A 279 -3.55 -0.03 11.53
N GLY A 280 -2.42 -0.43 10.94
CA GLY A 280 -2.31 -1.71 10.23
C GLY A 280 -3.12 -1.77 8.94
N SER A 281 -3.38 -0.63 8.29
CA SER A 281 -4.19 -0.52 7.08
C SER A 281 -3.40 -0.75 5.78
N GLU A 282 -2.59 -1.82 5.69
CA GLU A 282 -1.62 -1.96 4.59
C GLU A 282 -2.26 -1.82 3.20
N GLY A 283 -3.41 -2.47 2.97
CA GLY A 283 -4.12 -2.39 1.70
C GLY A 283 -4.73 -1.03 1.39
N TYR A 284 -5.16 -0.28 2.41
CA TYR A 284 -5.64 1.10 2.22
C TYR A 284 -4.50 2.03 1.81
N VAL A 285 -3.32 1.84 2.40
CA VAL A 285 -2.12 2.63 2.12
C VAL A 285 -1.56 2.29 0.73
N ASN A 286 -1.42 1.00 0.43
CA ASN A 286 -0.79 0.52 -0.80
C ASN A 286 -1.74 0.55 -2.01
N GLY A 287 -3.05 0.44 -1.78
CA GLY A 287 -4.09 0.54 -2.80
C GLY A 287 -4.53 1.96 -3.13
N ASN A 288 -4.10 2.95 -2.35
CA ASN A 288 -4.27 4.36 -2.68
C ASN A 288 -3.22 4.78 -3.71
N ILE A 289 -3.68 5.01 -4.93
CA ILE A 289 -2.81 5.38 -6.05
C ILE A 289 -3.00 6.84 -6.44
N SER A 290 -4.16 7.43 -6.19
CA SER A 290 -4.46 8.84 -6.44
C SER A 290 -4.88 9.55 -5.15
N GLY A 291 -4.67 10.87 -5.10
CA GLY A 291 -5.02 11.67 -3.91
C GLY A 291 -4.50 11.11 -2.58
N ASP A 292 -5.38 11.15 -1.58
CA ASP A 292 -5.14 10.69 -0.20
C ASP A 292 -6.26 9.78 0.36
N HIS A 293 -7.35 9.56 -0.39
CA HIS A 293 -8.50 8.77 0.02
C HIS A 293 -8.70 7.54 -0.85
N VAL A 294 -9.32 6.52 -0.26
CA VAL A 294 -9.77 5.32 -0.96
C VAL A 294 -11.21 5.04 -0.61
N CYS A 295 -11.88 4.25 -1.45
CA CYS A 295 -13.15 3.65 -1.13
C CYS A 295 -12.94 2.22 -0.60
N TYR A 296 -13.85 1.70 0.23
CA TYR A 296 -13.79 0.30 0.65
C TYR A 296 -15.16 -0.27 1.00
N THR A 297 -15.26 -1.61 0.93
CA THR A 297 -16.46 -2.35 1.33
C THR A 297 -16.60 -2.43 2.85
N SER A 298 -17.72 -1.96 3.40
CA SER A 298 -17.91 -1.98 4.86
C SER A 298 -18.04 -3.40 5.39
N SER A 299 -17.28 -3.71 6.44
CA SER A 299 -17.32 -5.00 7.14
C SER A 299 -17.13 -6.22 6.21
N GLY A 300 -16.52 -6.02 5.03
CA GLY A 300 -16.28 -7.04 4.01
C GLY A 300 -17.54 -7.63 3.36
N HIS A 301 -18.72 -7.08 3.68
CA HIS A 301 -19.96 -7.51 3.05
C HIS A 301 -20.03 -7.01 1.61
N PRO A 302 -20.86 -7.67 0.75
CA PRO A 302 -21.06 -7.22 -0.60
C PRO A 302 -21.45 -5.74 -0.68
N ALA A 303 -20.96 -5.07 -1.71
CA ALA A 303 -21.16 -3.65 -1.95
C ALA A 303 -21.50 -3.41 -3.42
N GLU A 304 -22.15 -2.29 -3.72
CA GLU A 304 -22.65 -2.03 -5.07
C GLU A 304 -22.50 -0.56 -5.44
N PHE A 305 -22.24 -0.32 -6.72
CA PHE A 305 -22.50 0.96 -7.36
C PHE A 305 -23.39 0.76 -8.59
N SER A 306 -24.36 1.65 -8.77
CA SER A 306 -25.43 1.46 -9.76
C SER A 306 -26.00 2.78 -10.29
N SER A 307 -26.80 2.69 -11.34
CA SER A 307 -27.51 3.80 -11.97
C SER A 307 -28.74 3.26 -12.72
N ASP A 308 -29.84 4.02 -12.69
CA ASP A 308 -31.06 3.68 -13.44
C ASP A 308 -30.86 3.74 -14.96
N LYS A 309 -29.87 4.52 -15.40
CA LYS A 309 -29.43 4.58 -16.81
C LYS A 309 -28.14 3.79 -16.98
N PRO A 310 -27.98 3.03 -18.09
CA PRO A 310 -26.72 2.37 -18.39
C PRO A 310 -25.53 3.35 -18.44
N PHE A 311 -24.38 2.90 -17.98
CA PHE A 311 -23.10 3.61 -18.01
C PHE A 311 -21.97 2.63 -18.37
N GLY A 312 -20.87 3.12 -18.92
CA GLY A 312 -19.70 2.31 -19.19
C GLY A 312 -18.89 2.06 -17.93
N PHE A 313 -18.53 0.80 -17.67
CA PHE A 313 -17.59 0.41 -16.61
C PHE A 313 -16.24 0.09 -17.25
N HIS A 314 -15.34 1.07 -17.22
CA HIS A 314 -14.05 0.97 -17.89
C HIS A 314 -13.07 0.15 -17.05
N SER A 315 -12.78 0.59 -15.82
CA SER A 315 -11.82 -0.07 -14.94
C SER A 315 -11.90 0.40 -13.49
N VAL A 316 -11.21 -0.28 -12.58
CA VAL A 316 -11.03 0.12 -11.18
C VAL A 316 -9.76 -0.53 -10.61
N MET A 317 -9.09 0.13 -9.66
CA MET A 317 -8.02 -0.48 -8.88
C MET A 317 -8.60 -1.21 -7.68
N LEU A 318 -8.23 -2.48 -7.49
CA LEU A 318 -8.75 -3.33 -6.42
C LEU A 318 -7.62 -3.82 -5.52
N THR A 319 -7.78 -3.74 -4.20
CA THR A 319 -6.75 -4.13 -3.23
C THR A 319 -7.37 -4.85 -2.04
N ALA A 320 -6.72 -5.89 -1.51
CA ALA A 320 -7.13 -6.51 -0.26
C ALA A 320 -6.83 -5.54 0.89
N ALA A 321 -7.79 -5.24 1.75
CA ALA A 321 -7.64 -4.18 2.75
C ALA A 321 -6.53 -4.40 3.78
N TRP A 322 -6.21 -5.66 4.10
CA TRP A 322 -5.32 -6.03 5.20
C TRP A 322 -4.25 -7.00 4.74
N LEU A 323 -3.03 -6.90 5.26
CA LEU A 323 -1.99 -7.87 4.93
C LEU A 323 -2.34 -9.32 5.34
N LYS A 324 -3.17 -9.49 6.36
CA LYS A 324 -3.71 -10.80 6.78
C LYS A 324 -4.73 -11.39 5.79
N SER A 325 -5.22 -10.61 4.83
CA SER A 325 -6.09 -11.06 3.74
C SER A 325 -5.34 -11.09 2.40
N GLU A 326 -4.01 -11.18 2.42
CA GLU A 326 -3.21 -11.39 1.21
C GLU A 326 -3.68 -12.66 0.48
N GLY A 327 -3.97 -12.55 -0.82
CA GLY A 327 -4.52 -13.64 -1.62
C GLY A 327 -6.03 -13.82 -1.49
N GLU A 328 -6.74 -12.91 -0.82
CA GLU A 328 -8.20 -12.86 -0.88
C GLU A 328 -8.68 -12.76 -2.33
N THR A 329 -9.89 -13.24 -2.59
CA THR A 329 -10.46 -13.25 -3.93
C THR A 329 -11.72 -12.38 -3.96
N ALA A 330 -11.72 -11.36 -4.82
CA ALA A 330 -12.92 -10.60 -5.13
C ALA A 330 -13.74 -11.30 -6.22
N LEU A 331 -15.06 -11.24 -6.07
CA LEU A 331 -16.02 -11.53 -7.13
C LEU A 331 -16.64 -10.20 -7.57
N VAL A 332 -16.48 -9.88 -8.86
CA VAL A 332 -17.05 -8.69 -9.50
C VAL A 332 -18.12 -9.12 -10.49
N GLU A 333 -19.36 -8.72 -10.22
CA GLU A 333 -20.52 -9.06 -11.06
C GLU A 333 -21.06 -7.80 -11.72
N SER A 334 -21.09 -7.78 -13.05
CA SER A 334 -21.59 -6.67 -13.85
C SER A 334 -22.93 -7.03 -14.48
N TRP A 335 -23.93 -6.15 -14.29
CA TRP A 335 -25.31 -6.36 -14.71
C TRP A 335 -25.78 -5.28 -15.68
N LEU A 336 -26.61 -5.65 -16.65
CA LEU A 336 -27.35 -4.74 -17.51
C LEU A 336 -28.86 -5.03 -17.36
N GLY A 337 -29.55 -4.16 -16.62
CA GLY A 337 -30.87 -4.48 -16.07
C GLY A 337 -30.76 -5.68 -15.12
N ASP A 338 -31.59 -6.70 -15.35
CA ASP A 338 -31.59 -7.95 -14.57
C ASP A 338 -30.66 -9.03 -15.15
N ARG A 339 -29.99 -8.76 -16.28
CA ARG A 339 -29.09 -9.73 -16.93
C ARG A 339 -27.66 -9.58 -16.39
N LEU A 340 -27.11 -10.65 -15.85
CA LEU A 340 -25.68 -10.75 -15.55
C LEU A 340 -24.91 -10.86 -16.87
N ILE A 341 -23.99 -9.91 -17.13
CA ILE A 341 -23.23 -9.87 -18.39
C ILE A 341 -21.76 -10.22 -18.21
N ALA A 342 -21.21 -10.06 -16.99
CA ALA A 342 -19.86 -10.50 -16.65
C ALA A 342 -19.78 -10.89 -15.18
N SER A 343 -18.98 -11.90 -14.88
CA SER A 343 -18.70 -12.40 -13.53
C SER A 343 -17.25 -12.84 -13.47
N ASP A 344 -16.42 -12.02 -12.81
CA ASP A 344 -14.98 -12.19 -12.79
C ASP A 344 -14.44 -12.31 -11.38
N THR A 345 -13.41 -13.16 -11.28
CA THR A 345 -12.76 -13.52 -10.03
C THR A 345 -11.36 -12.92 -10.02
N ILE A 346 -11.09 -12.01 -9.09
CA ILE A 346 -9.84 -11.24 -9.03
C ILE A 346 -9.08 -11.63 -7.76
N VAL A 347 -7.86 -12.14 -7.90
CA VAL A 347 -6.98 -12.38 -6.74
C VAL A 347 -6.39 -11.05 -6.29
N LEU A 348 -6.61 -10.70 -5.04
CA LEU A 348 -6.21 -9.44 -4.44
C LEU A 348 -4.90 -9.58 -3.67
N SER A 349 -4.15 -8.49 -3.63
CA SER A 349 -3.00 -8.30 -2.73
C SER A 349 -3.25 -7.08 -1.86
N ALA A 350 -2.71 -7.09 -0.64
CA ALA A 350 -2.61 -5.91 0.22
C ALA A 350 -1.32 -5.13 -0.02
N LEU A 351 -0.40 -5.67 -0.83
CA LEU A 351 0.89 -5.06 -1.14
C LEU A 351 0.87 -4.21 -2.42
N ALA A 352 -0.06 -4.49 -3.35
CA ALA A 352 -0.35 -3.64 -4.51
C ALA A 352 -1.80 -3.85 -4.98
N PRO A 353 -2.40 -2.84 -5.64
CA PRO A 353 -3.65 -3.01 -6.36
C PRO A 353 -3.47 -3.90 -7.59
N VAL A 354 -4.59 -4.45 -8.03
CA VAL A 354 -4.78 -5.02 -9.36
C VAL A 354 -5.70 -4.07 -10.14
N HIS A 355 -5.28 -3.71 -11.35
CA HIS A 355 -6.07 -2.92 -12.29
C HIS A 355 -7.07 -3.85 -12.98
N TYR A 356 -8.31 -3.90 -12.50
CA TYR A 356 -9.38 -4.64 -13.16
C TYR A 356 -10.01 -3.77 -14.25
N ALA A 357 -9.97 -4.22 -15.50
CA ALA A 357 -10.33 -3.43 -16.67
C ALA A 357 -11.22 -4.22 -17.65
N PRO A 358 -12.50 -4.47 -17.30
CA PRO A 358 -13.41 -5.22 -18.17
C PRO A 358 -13.90 -4.40 -19.37
N MET A 359 -13.74 -3.07 -19.34
CA MET A 359 -14.05 -2.14 -20.44
C MET A 359 -15.45 -2.32 -21.04
N LEU A 360 -16.47 -2.53 -20.19
CA LEU A 360 -17.85 -2.79 -20.62
C LEU A 360 -18.55 -1.48 -20.98
N ALA A 361 -19.13 -1.38 -22.18
CA ALA A 361 -19.80 -0.18 -22.66
C ALA A 361 -21.05 0.21 -21.86
N ALA A 362 -21.75 -0.78 -21.30
CA ALA A 362 -23.03 -0.58 -20.65
C ALA A 362 -23.27 -1.58 -19.52
N VAL A 363 -23.37 -1.05 -18.31
CA VAL A 363 -23.87 -1.71 -17.10
C VAL A 363 -24.86 -0.80 -16.40
N THR A 364 -25.77 -1.36 -15.62
CA THR A 364 -26.64 -0.63 -14.69
C THR A 364 -26.21 -0.83 -13.24
N ARG A 365 -25.52 -1.94 -12.94
CA ARG A 365 -25.06 -2.27 -11.59
C ARG A 365 -23.78 -3.09 -11.64
N VAL A 366 -22.85 -2.74 -10.77
CA VAL A 366 -21.69 -3.58 -10.46
C VAL A 366 -21.75 -3.95 -8.98
N ARG A 367 -21.68 -5.25 -8.70
CA ARG A 367 -21.63 -5.80 -7.34
C ARG A 367 -20.24 -6.34 -7.07
N LEU A 368 -19.73 -6.03 -5.88
CA LEU A 368 -18.41 -6.40 -5.42
C LEU A 368 -18.57 -7.21 -4.14
N SER A 369 -17.89 -8.34 -4.06
CA SER A 369 -17.84 -9.18 -2.87
C SER A 369 -16.50 -9.89 -2.76
N THR A 370 -16.21 -10.49 -1.61
CA THR A 370 -15.01 -11.31 -1.40
C THR A 370 -15.39 -12.68 -0.87
N SER A 371 -14.60 -13.70 -1.21
CA SER A 371 -14.90 -15.10 -0.87
C SER A 371 -14.98 -15.35 0.64
N HIS A 372 -14.19 -14.61 1.42
CA HIS A 372 -14.14 -14.78 2.88
C HIS A 372 -14.56 -13.52 3.67
N TYR A 373 -15.31 -12.60 3.06
CA TYR A 373 -15.80 -11.37 3.71
C TYR A 373 -14.69 -10.50 4.32
N TRP A 374 -13.50 -10.53 3.72
CA TRP A 374 -12.49 -9.50 3.97
C TRP A 374 -12.83 -8.24 3.18
N GLN A 375 -12.45 -7.10 3.74
CA GLN A 375 -12.69 -5.81 3.09
C GLN A 375 -11.88 -5.70 1.80
N LEU A 376 -12.54 -5.19 0.77
CA LEU A 376 -11.96 -4.82 -0.52
C LEU A 376 -11.82 -3.31 -0.54
N VAL A 377 -10.65 -2.82 -0.93
CA VAL A 377 -10.35 -1.41 -1.18
C VAL A 377 -10.43 -1.15 -2.67
N LEU A 378 -10.97 0.00 -3.04
CA LEU A 378 -11.02 0.49 -4.40
C LEU A 378 -10.47 1.91 -4.49
N ASP A 379 -9.79 2.19 -5.58
CA ASP A 379 -9.36 3.52 -5.97
C ASP A 379 -9.44 3.68 -7.50
N ASP A 380 -9.45 4.93 -7.98
CA ASP A 380 -9.54 5.29 -9.39
C ASP A 380 -10.57 4.46 -10.18
N LEU A 381 -11.84 4.48 -9.73
CA LEU A 381 -12.94 3.90 -10.50
C LEU A 381 -13.14 4.75 -11.76
N VAL A 382 -13.03 4.13 -12.93
CA VAL A 382 -13.19 4.78 -14.24
C VAL A 382 -14.49 4.35 -14.88
N VAL A 383 -15.34 5.32 -15.20
CA VAL A 383 -16.64 5.13 -15.86
C VAL A 383 -16.79 6.03 -17.08
N VAL A 384 -17.75 5.70 -17.94
CA VAL A 384 -18.22 6.53 -19.07
C VAL A 384 -19.71 6.75 -18.91
N ARG A 385 -20.21 7.97 -19.11
CA ARG A 385 -21.62 8.30 -18.83
C ARG A 385 -22.25 9.14 -19.93
#